data_AF-A0A5C6FSU7-F1
#
_entry.id   AF-A0A5C6FSU7-F1
#
_cell.length_a   1.000
_cell.length_b   1.000
_cell.length_c   1.000
_cell.angle_alpha   90.00
_cell.angle_beta   90.00
_cell.angle_gamma   90.00
#
_symmetry.space_group_name_H-M   'P 1'
#
loop_
_entity.id
_entity.type
_entity.pdbx_description
1 polymer ?
#
loop_
_entity_poly.entity_id
_entity_poly.type
_entity_poly.pdbx_seq_one_letter_code
_entity_poly.pdbx_strand_id
1 'polypeptide(L)'
;MPTIRIDQTDVVVDPGTTVLEAARSVGIEIPTLCYLKGYDPSASCQVCLVRDVATGRMVPSCATTATDGLQIESESDEVHAARRTALELLLSEHVGDCLAPCHFACPAHMDIPLMLRQIGDQEWSAAIETIKNDIAFPAILGRICTKPCEKGCRRNAADDPVAVCQLKQVVADKDLATGDGYQPEPRIASGKRVAIIGAGLTGLSAAYYLTRLGHRCQVWEKASQPGGRLHALGADALPPAVLASEIQRVRQVGFELTCDRTVQSADEFTTLLDDFDAVLVAWGEGQMQAAQRLGLKTNRKGIQVDRATYATDIDQVFAAGNAVRGNALFVRSTADGKEAAVCIDQYLTLGKMTGITRSFSSRMGKVAPQELGQFVQDAGHAPLATEQLVVDESTGGVDSVTAAKQSGRCLACGCVAHGNCRLEHWASKYNADPGRFGSRQATYEVVGRGGDVLFEPGKCIKCELCIQIASKSKSDLGLSFVGRGFDVRVGVPFDRSWEDAVRSVAQKCVDACPTGAIYFRWRDVDVVDLGESKTESQ
;
A
#
# COMPACT_ATOMS: atom_id res chain seq x y z
N MET A 1 1.90 44.96 -15.55
CA MET A 1 1.96 43.57 -15.07
C MET A 1 1.93 43.63 -13.55
N PRO A 2 0.93 43.04 -12.88
CA PRO A 2 0.92 42.95 -11.42
C PRO A 2 2.21 42.31 -10.89
N THR A 3 2.78 42.90 -9.83
CA THR A 3 3.83 42.27 -9.03
C THR A 3 3.21 41.80 -7.73
N ILE A 4 3.30 40.50 -7.44
CA ILE A 4 2.81 39.91 -6.19
C ILE A 4 3.96 39.26 -5.45
N ARG A 5 3.83 39.11 -4.14
CA ARG A 5 4.77 38.35 -3.32
C ARG A 5 4.11 37.10 -2.80
N ILE A 6 4.71 35.94 -3.07
CA ILE A 6 4.28 34.65 -2.52
C ILE A 6 5.41 34.14 -1.63
N ASP A 7 5.15 34.07 -0.34
CA ASP A 7 6.11 33.81 0.72
C ASP A 7 7.30 34.78 0.65
N GLN A 8 8.46 34.31 0.18
CA GLN A 8 9.68 35.12 0.04
C GLN A 8 9.99 35.48 -1.42
N THR A 9 9.12 35.13 -2.36
CA THR A 9 9.37 35.27 -3.81
C THR A 9 8.46 36.32 -4.42
N ASP A 10 9.05 37.33 -5.08
CA ASP A 10 8.31 38.31 -5.87
C ASP A 10 8.10 37.76 -7.30
N VAL A 11 6.88 37.86 -7.80
CA VAL A 11 6.44 37.29 -9.08
C VAL A 11 5.72 38.35 -9.90
N VAL A 12 6.20 38.58 -11.12
CA VAL A 12 5.56 39.47 -12.09
C VAL A 12 4.73 38.63 -13.06
N VAL A 13 3.44 38.92 -13.17
CA VAL A 13 2.49 38.14 -13.99
C VAL A 13 1.66 39.01 -14.93
N ASP A 14 1.02 38.39 -15.90
CA ASP A 14 0.07 39.06 -16.76
C ASP A 14 -1.24 39.38 -16.01
N PRO A 15 -1.93 40.49 -16.33
CA PRO A 15 -3.24 40.79 -15.76
C PRO A 15 -4.23 39.62 -15.95
N GLY A 16 -4.98 39.29 -14.90
CA GLY A 16 -5.93 38.17 -14.90
C GLY A 16 -5.34 36.82 -14.45
N THR A 17 -4.02 36.71 -14.32
CA THR A 17 -3.37 35.51 -13.76
C THR A 17 -3.84 35.27 -12.32
N THR A 18 -4.13 34.03 -11.96
CA THR A 18 -4.50 33.65 -10.58
C THR A 18 -3.27 33.51 -9.68
N VAL A 19 -3.45 33.60 -8.37
CA VAL A 19 -2.37 33.35 -7.39
C VAL A 19 -1.75 31.95 -7.57
N LEU A 20 -2.57 30.94 -7.87
CA LEU A 20 -2.10 29.58 -8.14
C LEU A 20 -1.20 29.50 -9.38
N GLU A 21 -1.58 30.16 -10.46
CA GLU A 21 -0.78 30.19 -11.69
C GLU A 21 0.54 30.96 -11.49
N ALA A 22 0.49 32.07 -10.75
CA ALA A 22 1.67 32.81 -10.37
C ALA A 22 2.63 31.95 -9.52
N ALA A 23 2.12 31.23 -8.52
CA ALA A 23 2.93 30.30 -7.70
C ALA A 23 3.62 29.23 -8.56
N ARG A 24 2.87 28.59 -9.47
CA ARG A 24 3.41 27.56 -10.37
C ARG A 24 4.48 28.09 -11.32
N SER A 25 4.38 29.36 -11.75
CA SER A 25 5.37 29.96 -12.65
C SER A 25 6.77 30.06 -12.05
N VAL A 26 6.86 30.06 -10.71
CA VAL A 26 8.11 30.10 -9.95
C VAL A 26 8.39 28.82 -9.16
N GLY A 27 7.66 27.74 -9.45
CA GLY A 27 7.87 26.44 -8.82
C GLY A 27 7.34 26.29 -7.39
N ILE A 28 6.51 27.23 -6.92
CA ILE A 28 5.84 27.11 -5.61
C ILE A 28 4.64 26.16 -5.75
N GLU A 29 4.66 25.07 -4.99
CA GLU A 29 3.62 24.04 -5.02
C GLU A 29 2.46 24.41 -4.10
N ILE A 30 1.35 24.86 -4.67
CA ILE A 30 0.07 24.98 -3.95
C ILE A 30 -0.83 23.80 -4.36
N PRO A 31 -1.30 22.99 -3.39
CA PRO A 31 -2.08 21.79 -3.68
C PRO A 31 -3.47 22.12 -4.23
N THR A 32 -3.96 21.27 -5.12
CA THR A 32 -5.31 21.38 -5.70
C THR A 32 -5.90 19.99 -5.87
N LEU A 33 -7.24 19.89 -5.86
CA LEU A 33 -7.99 18.70 -6.26
C LEU A 33 -8.99 19.02 -7.38
N CYS A 34 -9.70 20.15 -7.28
CA CYS A 34 -10.75 20.56 -8.22
C CYS A 34 -10.30 21.55 -9.31
N TYR A 35 -8.99 21.71 -9.53
CA TYR A 35 -8.45 22.60 -10.57
C TYR A 35 -7.98 21.80 -11.79
N LEU A 36 -8.34 22.29 -12.97
CA LEU A 36 -7.83 21.83 -14.26
C LEU A 36 -7.54 23.05 -15.15
N LYS A 37 -6.35 23.11 -15.76
CA LYS A 37 -5.94 24.24 -16.59
C LYS A 37 -6.89 24.41 -17.78
N GLY A 38 -7.33 25.64 -18.02
CA GLY A 38 -8.28 25.96 -19.10
C GLY A 38 -9.75 25.69 -18.77
N TYR A 39 -10.07 25.44 -17.49
CA TYR A 39 -11.43 25.29 -16.97
C TYR A 39 -11.65 26.27 -15.81
N ASP A 40 -12.92 26.55 -15.48
CA ASP A 40 -13.25 27.54 -14.47
C ASP A 40 -12.97 26.98 -13.06
N PRO A 41 -12.31 27.74 -12.17
CA PRO A 41 -12.01 27.26 -10.84
C PRO A 41 -13.28 27.21 -9.99
N SER A 42 -13.70 26.00 -9.59
CA SER A 42 -14.86 25.83 -8.70
C SER A 42 -14.58 26.25 -7.25
N ALA A 43 -13.31 26.34 -6.86
CA ALA A 43 -12.83 26.58 -5.49
C ALA A 43 -13.45 25.64 -4.42
N SER A 44 -14.12 24.56 -4.83
CA SER A 44 -14.94 23.71 -3.95
C SER A 44 -14.10 22.86 -3.00
N CYS A 45 -12.93 22.39 -3.43
CA CYS A 45 -12.09 21.52 -2.60
C CYS A 45 -11.37 22.26 -1.47
N GLN A 46 -11.19 23.57 -1.57
CA GLN A 46 -10.46 24.42 -0.61
C GLN A 46 -9.03 23.98 -0.24
N VAL A 47 -8.46 22.96 -0.87
CA VAL A 47 -7.08 22.52 -0.60
C VAL A 47 -6.06 23.57 -1.05
N CYS A 48 -6.43 24.45 -1.99
CA CYS A 48 -5.57 25.52 -2.50
C CYS A 48 -5.58 26.81 -1.66
N LEU A 49 -6.17 26.78 -0.46
CA LEU A 49 -6.20 27.94 0.41
C LEU A 49 -4.79 28.45 0.73
N VAL A 50 -4.68 29.76 0.71
CA VAL A 50 -3.51 30.55 1.09
C VAL A 50 -3.98 31.76 1.90
N ARG A 51 -3.09 32.37 2.65
CA ARG A 51 -3.41 33.53 3.48
C ARG A 51 -3.00 34.81 2.77
N ASP A 52 -3.95 35.71 2.59
CA ASP A 52 -3.66 37.10 2.21
C ASP A 52 -3.15 37.84 3.44
N VAL A 53 -1.90 38.27 3.41
CA VAL A 53 -1.21 38.91 4.54
C VAL A 53 -1.86 40.24 4.91
N ALA A 54 -2.36 41.00 3.92
CA ALA A 54 -2.91 42.33 4.16
C ALA A 54 -4.26 42.26 4.88
N THR A 55 -5.11 41.30 4.50
CA THR A 55 -6.45 41.15 5.09
C THR A 55 -6.52 40.11 6.21
N GLY A 56 -5.50 39.26 6.34
CA GLY A 56 -5.48 38.11 7.23
C GLY A 56 -6.46 37.00 6.84
N ARG A 57 -7.10 37.08 5.66
CA ARG A 57 -8.13 36.13 5.22
C ARG A 57 -7.52 34.95 4.48
N MET A 58 -8.16 33.79 4.63
CA MET A 58 -7.91 32.64 3.77
C MET A 58 -8.65 32.81 2.45
N VAL A 59 -7.92 32.71 1.34
CA VAL A 59 -8.45 32.86 -0.01
C VAL A 59 -8.05 31.67 -0.89
N PRO A 60 -8.92 31.21 -1.80
CA PRO A 60 -8.57 30.13 -2.72
C PRO A 60 -7.63 30.65 -3.80
N SER A 61 -6.36 30.23 -3.77
CA SER A 61 -5.36 30.68 -4.76
C SER A 61 -5.76 30.41 -6.21
N CYS A 62 -6.57 29.37 -6.45
CA CYS A 62 -7.05 29.02 -7.79
C CYS A 62 -8.09 29.98 -8.38
N ALA A 63 -8.75 30.79 -7.54
CA ALA A 63 -9.79 31.74 -7.97
C ALA A 63 -9.47 33.20 -7.61
N THR A 64 -8.44 33.44 -6.80
CA THR A 64 -7.96 34.79 -6.49
C THR A 64 -7.07 35.32 -7.62
N THR A 65 -7.47 36.44 -8.24
CA THR A 65 -6.66 37.14 -9.23
C THR A 65 -5.47 37.85 -8.58
N ALA A 66 -4.29 37.74 -9.17
CA ALA A 66 -3.09 38.46 -8.76
C ALA A 66 -3.24 39.97 -9.05
N THR A 67 -3.32 40.78 -8.01
CA THR A 67 -3.34 42.25 -8.10
C THR A 67 -2.03 42.82 -7.60
N ASP A 68 -1.62 43.98 -8.13
CA ASP A 68 -0.34 44.60 -7.78
C ASP A 68 -0.22 44.83 -6.26
N GLY A 69 0.94 44.45 -5.69
CA GLY A 69 1.21 44.56 -4.26
C GLY A 69 0.57 43.46 -3.38
N LEU A 70 -0.12 42.47 -3.96
CA LEU A 70 -0.70 41.36 -3.20
C LEU A 70 0.40 40.53 -2.52
N GLN A 71 0.22 40.24 -1.24
CA GLN A 71 1.15 39.43 -0.43
C GLN A 71 0.44 38.17 0.06
N ILE A 72 1.00 37.02 -0.30
CA ILE A 72 0.44 35.70 -0.03
C ILE A 72 1.41 34.92 0.83
N GLU A 73 0.90 34.32 1.90
CA GLU A 73 1.58 33.29 2.67
C GLU A 73 0.94 31.94 2.33
N SER A 74 1.75 31.01 1.82
CA SER A 74 1.29 29.71 1.33
C SER A 74 1.73 28.53 2.21
N GLU A 75 2.78 28.72 3.01
CA GLU A 75 3.39 27.68 3.85
C GLU A 75 3.54 28.13 5.32
N SER A 76 2.40 28.31 6.00
CA SER A 76 2.33 28.55 7.45
C SER A 76 1.50 27.50 8.17
N ASP A 77 1.68 27.39 9.49
CA ASP A 77 0.91 26.45 10.33
C ASP A 77 -0.60 26.66 10.19
N GLU A 78 -1.04 27.92 10.06
CA GLU A 78 -2.44 28.28 9.86
C GLU A 78 -2.95 27.78 8.49
N VAL A 79 -2.16 27.96 7.43
CA VAL A 79 -2.50 27.46 6.08
C VAL A 79 -2.55 25.93 6.06
N HIS A 80 -1.58 25.27 6.69
CA HIS A 80 -1.55 23.81 6.79
C HIS A 80 -2.75 23.27 7.58
N ALA A 81 -3.14 23.92 8.67
CA ALA A 81 -4.32 23.55 9.45
C ALA A 81 -5.63 23.73 8.65
N ALA A 82 -5.74 24.81 7.87
CA ALA A 82 -6.89 25.03 7.00
C ALA A 82 -6.98 23.98 5.88
N ARG A 83 -5.87 23.70 5.20
CA ARG A 83 -5.81 22.66 4.14
C ARG A 83 -6.12 21.27 4.70
N ARG A 84 -5.60 20.93 5.88
CA ARG A 84 -5.92 19.68 6.58
C ARG A 84 -7.42 19.58 6.87
N THR A 85 -8.01 20.65 7.41
CA THR A 85 -9.44 20.70 7.69
C THR A 85 -10.28 20.53 6.42
N ALA A 86 -9.89 21.16 5.31
CA ALA A 86 -10.55 20.97 4.03
C ALA A 86 -10.50 19.50 3.55
N LEU A 87 -9.33 18.85 3.66
CA LEU A 87 -9.17 17.43 3.31
C LEU A 87 -10.02 16.52 4.18
N GLU A 88 -10.07 16.76 5.50
CA GLU A 88 -10.88 15.97 6.44
C GLU A 88 -12.38 16.14 6.19
N LEU A 89 -12.83 17.34 5.78
CA LEU A 89 -14.21 17.56 5.34
C LEU A 89 -14.54 16.79 4.07
N LEU A 90 -13.65 16.80 3.06
CA LEU A 90 -13.82 15.99 1.85
C LEU A 90 -13.87 14.48 2.18
N LEU A 91 -13.06 14.04 3.14
CA LEU A 91 -13.02 12.65 3.59
C LEU A 91 -14.27 12.22 4.37
N SER A 92 -15.00 13.15 4.98
CA SER A 92 -16.23 12.84 5.73
C SER A 92 -17.35 12.26 4.87
N GLU A 93 -17.37 12.57 3.57
CA GLU A 93 -18.29 12.00 2.58
C GLU A 93 -17.61 11.00 1.64
N HIS A 94 -16.28 10.84 1.74
CA HIS A 94 -15.51 9.90 0.92
C HIS A 94 -15.54 8.49 1.54
N VAL A 95 -16.51 7.69 1.09
CA VAL A 95 -16.70 6.30 1.49
C VAL A 95 -16.01 5.38 0.49
N GLY A 96 -14.84 4.86 0.89
CA GLY A 96 -14.07 3.90 0.12
C GLY A 96 -12.88 3.40 0.92
N ASP A 97 -12.54 2.12 0.78
CA ASP A 97 -11.27 1.60 1.29
C ASP A 97 -10.19 2.03 0.30
N CYS A 98 -9.27 2.91 0.72
CA CYS A 98 -8.08 3.20 -0.11
C CYS A 98 -7.26 1.91 -0.26
N LEU A 99 -6.97 1.28 0.88
CA LEU A 99 -6.30 -0.01 0.98
C LEU A 99 -7.30 -1.10 1.40
N ALA A 100 -7.22 -2.26 0.75
CA ALA A 100 -8.15 -3.35 1.01
C ALA A 100 -8.04 -3.92 2.44
N PRO A 101 -9.12 -4.48 3.02
CA PRO A 101 -9.10 -5.05 4.37
C PRO A 101 -8.02 -6.13 4.60
N CYS A 102 -7.72 -6.93 3.57
CA CYS A 102 -6.68 -7.95 3.63
C CYS A 102 -5.27 -7.38 3.83
N HIS A 103 -5.00 -6.15 3.35
CA HIS A 103 -3.74 -5.44 3.59
C HIS A 103 -3.55 -5.10 5.07
N PHE A 104 -4.61 -4.65 5.75
CA PHE A 104 -4.54 -4.33 7.19
C PHE A 104 -4.53 -5.55 8.08
N ALA A 105 -5.19 -6.63 7.66
CA ALA A 105 -5.18 -7.89 8.39
C ALA A 105 -3.84 -8.62 8.27
N CYS A 106 -3.13 -8.47 7.14
CA CYS A 106 -1.79 -9.04 6.97
C CYS A 106 -0.76 -8.25 7.79
N PRO A 107 -0.04 -8.88 8.76
CA PRO A 107 0.95 -8.16 9.54
C PRO A 107 2.14 -7.64 8.74
N ALA A 108 2.37 -8.17 7.53
CA ALA A 108 3.41 -7.72 6.61
C ALA A 108 2.91 -6.64 5.63
N HIS A 109 1.62 -6.26 5.70
CA HIS A 109 1.01 -5.24 4.86
C HIS A 109 1.18 -5.50 3.36
N MET A 110 1.05 -6.77 2.95
CA MET A 110 1.15 -7.17 1.55
C MET A 110 0.10 -6.50 0.67
N ASP A 111 0.48 -6.08 -0.54
CA ASP A 111 -0.46 -5.73 -1.61
C ASP A 111 -1.09 -6.98 -2.26
N ILE A 112 -1.93 -7.64 -1.46
CA ILE A 112 -2.70 -8.82 -1.88
C ILE A 112 -3.60 -8.51 -3.10
N PRO A 113 -4.32 -7.36 -3.17
CA PRO A 113 -5.10 -7.03 -4.36
C PRO A 113 -4.27 -6.97 -5.64
N LEU A 114 -3.11 -6.33 -5.64
CA LEU A 114 -2.23 -6.28 -6.82
C LEU A 114 -1.73 -7.67 -7.20
N MET A 115 -1.27 -8.46 -6.22
CA MET A 115 -0.86 -9.85 -6.44
C MET A 115 -1.97 -10.67 -7.10
N LEU A 116 -3.21 -10.58 -6.61
CA LEU A 116 -4.35 -11.32 -7.17
C LEU A 116 -4.70 -10.87 -8.59
N ARG A 117 -4.58 -9.57 -8.89
CA ARG A 117 -4.74 -9.07 -10.27
C ARG A 117 -3.69 -9.67 -11.19
N GLN A 118 -2.40 -9.56 -10.84
CA GLN A 118 -1.30 -10.13 -11.63
C GLN A 118 -1.47 -11.64 -11.84
N ILE A 119 -1.90 -12.40 -10.82
CA ILE A 119 -2.21 -13.83 -10.99
C ILE A 119 -3.36 -14.06 -11.98
N GLY A 120 -4.43 -13.26 -11.88
CA GLY A 120 -5.56 -13.37 -12.80
C GLY A 120 -5.18 -13.04 -14.25
N ASP A 121 -4.24 -12.12 -14.44
CA ASP A 121 -3.68 -11.76 -15.76
C ASP A 121 -2.52 -12.68 -16.17
N GLN A 122 -2.20 -13.69 -15.35
CA GLN A 122 -1.08 -14.63 -15.55
C GLN A 122 0.31 -13.96 -15.63
N GLU A 123 0.43 -12.77 -15.07
CA GLU A 123 1.68 -12.00 -14.92
C GLU A 123 2.50 -12.52 -13.73
N TRP A 124 2.96 -13.77 -13.82
CA TRP A 124 3.63 -14.48 -12.72
C TRP A 124 4.88 -13.78 -12.20
N SER A 125 5.69 -13.22 -13.10
CA SER A 125 6.91 -12.48 -12.76
C SER A 125 6.60 -11.22 -11.96
N ALA A 126 5.57 -10.48 -12.35
CA ALA A 126 5.11 -9.29 -11.63
C ALA A 126 4.48 -9.68 -10.28
N ALA A 127 3.74 -10.78 -10.23
CA ALA A 127 3.16 -11.30 -9.00
C ALA A 127 4.22 -11.66 -7.95
N ILE A 128 5.29 -12.36 -8.34
CA ILE A 128 6.36 -12.70 -7.40
C ILE A 128 7.13 -11.47 -6.94
N GLU A 129 7.37 -10.50 -7.84
CA GLU A 129 7.99 -9.22 -7.49
C GLU A 129 7.16 -8.49 -6.42
N THR A 130 5.86 -8.30 -6.66
CA THR A 130 4.94 -7.67 -5.70
C THR A 130 4.98 -8.38 -4.34
N ILE A 131 4.96 -9.71 -4.34
CA ILE A 131 5.05 -10.50 -3.11
C ILE A 131 6.40 -10.28 -2.40
N LYS A 132 7.53 -10.37 -3.13
CA LYS A 132 8.89 -10.25 -2.58
C LYS A 132 9.27 -8.82 -2.19
N ASN A 133 8.49 -7.82 -2.61
CA ASN A 133 8.55 -6.45 -2.08
C ASN A 133 7.97 -6.35 -0.67
N ASP A 134 7.04 -7.25 -0.30
CA ASP A 134 6.36 -7.21 0.99
C ASP A 134 6.76 -8.29 1.98
N ILE A 135 7.20 -9.46 1.52
CA ILE A 135 7.70 -10.55 2.34
C ILE A 135 8.88 -11.28 1.71
N ALA A 136 9.88 -11.65 2.51
CA ALA A 136 11.04 -12.40 2.04
C ALA A 136 10.75 -13.91 1.81
N PHE A 137 9.72 -14.47 2.45
CA PHE A 137 9.48 -15.92 2.52
C PHE A 137 8.09 -16.36 2.02
N PRO A 138 7.71 -16.06 0.77
CA PRO A 138 6.38 -16.42 0.28
C PRO A 138 6.08 -17.92 0.15
N ALA A 139 7.04 -18.79 -0.15
CA ALA A 139 6.86 -20.24 -0.26
C ALA A 139 6.64 -20.89 1.12
N ILE A 140 7.43 -20.51 2.13
CA ILE A 140 7.24 -20.94 3.53
C ILE A 140 5.91 -20.38 4.04
N LEU A 141 5.67 -19.06 3.93
CA LEU A 141 4.42 -18.46 4.40
C LEU A 141 3.20 -18.92 3.60
N GLY A 142 3.37 -19.46 2.39
CA GLY A 142 2.30 -20.10 1.61
C GLY A 142 1.74 -21.35 2.29
N ARG A 143 2.59 -22.02 3.08
CA ARG A 143 2.27 -23.28 3.75
C ARG A 143 1.86 -23.09 5.21
N ILE A 144 2.54 -22.20 5.94
CA ILE A 144 2.45 -22.15 7.41
C ILE A 144 1.75 -20.90 7.97
N CYS A 145 1.34 -19.95 7.12
CA CYS A 145 0.66 -18.75 7.59
C CYS A 145 -0.69 -19.09 8.21
N THR A 146 -1.05 -18.41 9.29
CA THR A 146 -2.36 -18.54 9.96
C THR A 146 -3.49 -17.77 9.27
N LYS A 147 -3.22 -17.28 8.05
CA LYS A 147 -4.14 -16.66 7.10
C LYS A 147 -4.97 -15.50 7.68
N PRO A 148 -4.36 -14.52 8.39
CA PRO A 148 -5.13 -13.41 8.95
C PRO A 148 -5.81 -12.56 7.86
N CYS A 149 -5.20 -12.44 6.68
CA CYS A 149 -5.79 -11.77 5.52
C CYS A 149 -7.08 -12.43 5.02
N GLU A 150 -7.17 -13.76 5.04
CA GLU A 150 -8.37 -14.50 4.64
C GLU A 150 -9.47 -14.35 5.69
N LYS A 151 -9.12 -14.35 6.98
CA LYS A 151 -10.07 -14.05 8.08
C LYS A 151 -10.66 -12.64 8.00
N GLY A 152 -9.86 -11.68 7.52
CA GLY A 152 -10.29 -10.29 7.28
C GLY A 152 -10.95 -10.06 5.92
N CYS A 153 -11.14 -11.10 5.09
CA CYS A 153 -11.71 -10.95 3.76
C CYS A 153 -13.21 -10.61 3.84
N ARG A 154 -13.65 -9.58 3.10
CA ARG A 154 -15.08 -9.20 3.03
C ARG A 154 -15.95 -10.30 2.41
N ARG A 155 -15.37 -11.13 1.56
CA ARG A 155 -16.05 -12.23 0.89
C ARG A 155 -16.61 -13.28 1.86
N ASN A 156 -16.05 -13.39 3.08
CA ASN A 156 -16.58 -14.28 4.14
C ASN A 156 -18.06 -14.04 4.47
N ALA A 157 -18.59 -12.85 4.20
CA ALA A 157 -20.00 -12.54 4.43
C ALA A 157 -20.92 -13.04 3.30
N ALA A 158 -20.37 -13.47 2.16
CA ALA A 158 -21.09 -14.01 1.01
C ALA A 158 -20.89 -15.53 0.89
N ASP A 159 -19.63 -15.98 0.89
CA ASP A 159 -19.22 -17.38 0.77
C ASP A 159 -17.79 -17.56 1.35
N ASP A 160 -16.96 -18.43 0.77
CA ASP A 160 -15.58 -18.64 1.20
C ASP A 160 -14.63 -17.48 0.82
N PRO A 161 -13.61 -17.18 1.64
CA PRO A 161 -12.63 -16.15 1.32
C PRO A 161 -11.83 -16.52 0.07
N VAL A 162 -11.14 -15.53 -0.50
CA VAL A 162 -10.13 -15.81 -1.54
C VAL A 162 -9.00 -16.63 -0.92
N ALA A 163 -8.53 -17.67 -1.60
CA ALA A 163 -7.43 -18.55 -1.17
C ALA A 163 -6.05 -17.88 -1.28
N VAL A 164 -5.88 -16.69 -0.69
CA VAL A 164 -4.68 -15.85 -0.79
C VAL A 164 -3.41 -16.62 -0.44
N CYS A 165 -3.45 -17.46 0.59
CA CYS A 165 -2.30 -18.22 1.04
C CYS A 165 -1.85 -19.26 0.01
N GLN A 166 -2.80 -19.97 -0.58
CA GLN A 166 -2.57 -20.99 -1.61
C GLN A 166 -2.08 -20.34 -2.92
N LEU A 167 -2.71 -19.25 -3.35
CA LEU A 167 -2.31 -18.50 -4.54
C LEU A 167 -0.89 -17.93 -4.42
N LYS A 168 -0.53 -17.38 -3.25
CA LYS A 168 0.84 -16.96 -2.95
C LYS A 168 1.82 -18.14 -3.00
N GLN A 169 1.42 -19.30 -2.45
CA GLN A 169 2.25 -20.50 -2.49
C GLN A 169 2.56 -20.90 -3.94
N VAL A 170 1.54 -20.93 -4.80
CA VAL A 170 1.68 -21.24 -6.23
C VAL A 170 2.68 -20.32 -6.93
N VAL A 171 2.56 -19.01 -6.72
CA VAL A 171 3.48 -18.02 -7.31
C VAL A 171 4.91 -18.26 -6.82
N ALA A 172 5.09 -18.50 -5.52
CA ALA A 172 6.38 -18.73 -4.91
C ALA A 172 7.02 -20.06 -5.35
N ASP A 173 6.24 -21.13 -5.46
CA ASP A 173 6.71 -22.44 -5.91
C ASP A 173 7.15 -22.36 -7.38
N LYS A 174 6.41 -21.62 -8.22
CA LYS A 174 6.82 -21.33 -9.61
C LYS A 174 8.16 -20.58 -9.68
N ASP A 175 8.36 -19.58 -8.82
CA ASP A 175 9.64 -18.87 -8.70
C ASP A 175 10.78 -19.79 -8.25
N LEU A 176 10.54 -20.64 -7.24
CA LEU A 176 11.55 -21.59 -6.77
C LEU A 176 11.93 -22.62 -7.84
N ALA A 177 10.99 -23.05 -8.68
CA ALA A 177 11.22 -23.98 -9.78
C ALA A 177 12.06 -23.37 -10.93
N THR A 178 12.11 -22.05 -11.05
CA THR A 178 13.00 -21.37 -12.02
C THR A 178 14.42 -21.24 -11.48
N GLY A 179 15.44 -21.43 -12.33
CA GLY A 179 16.85 -21.44 -11.91
C GLY A 179 17.25 -20.21 -11.09
N ASP A 180 17.24 -19.03 -11.72
CA ASP A 180 17.65 -17.78 -11.05
C ASP A 180 16.55 -17.08 -10.27
N GLY A 181 15.28 -17.43 -10.52
CA GLY A 181 14.11 -16.81 -9.86
C GLY A 181 14.06 -15.29 -10.03
N TYR A 182 13.11 -14.66 -9.34
CA TYR A 182 13.14 -13.21 -9.15
C TYR A 182 14.30 -12.83 -8.23
N GLN A 183 15.11 -11.90 -8.73
CA GLN A 183 16.16 -11.19 -8.03
C GLN A 183 15.75 -9.70 -7.91
N PRO A 184 15.76 -9.11 -6.72
CA PRO A 184 15.56 -7.66 -6.60
C PRO A 184 16.72 -6.91 -7.25
N GLU A 185 16.45 -5.72 -7.81
CA GLU A 185 17.49 -4.89 -8.39
C GLU A 185 18.58 -4.53 -7.36
N PRO A 186 19.87 -4.63 -7.71
CA PRO A 186 20.96 -4.19 -6.86
C PRO A 186 20.85 -2.69 -6.56
N ARG A 187 21.07 -2.31 -5.28
CA ARG A 187 21.20 -0.90 -4.90
C ARG A 187 22.66 -0.48 -4.74
N ILE A 188 22.88 0.82 -4.86
CA ILE A 188 24.17 1.45 -4.55
C ILE A 188 24.51 1.13 -3.09
N ALA A 189 25.73 0.64 -2.86
CA ALA A 189 26.19 0.32 -1.53
C ALA A 189 26.20 1.58 -0.65
N SER A 190 25.57 1.51 0.52
CA SER A 190 25.52 2.61 1.49
C SER A 190 26.86 2.85 2.19
N GLY A 191 27.78 1.87 2.11
CA GLY A 191 29.02 1.84 2.88
C GLY A 191 28.84 1.42 4.34
N LYS A 192 27.59 1.17 4.78
CA LYS A 192 27.25 0.81 6.16
C LYS A 192 27.21 -0.69 6.37
N ARG A 193 27.58 -1.11 7.58
CA ARG A 193 27.67 -2.52 7.99
C ARG A 193 26.67 -2.80 9.12
N VAL A 194 25.90 -3.87 8.98
CA VAL A 194 24.92 -4.31 10.00
C VAL A 194 25.16 -5.75 10.40
N ALA A 195 25.30 -5.99 11.71
CA ALA A 195 25.33 -7.35 12.27
C ALA A 195 23.92 -7.77 12.68
N ILE A 196 23.55 -9.02 12.40
CA ILE A 196 22.23 -9.57 12.71
C ILE A 196 22.42 -10.86 13.51
N ILE A 197 21.95 -10.89 14.75
CA ILE A 197 22.07 -12.04 15.65
C ILE A 197 20.79 -12.87 15.57
N GLY A 198 20.89 -14.05 14.96
CA GLY A 198 19.81 -15.02 14.76
C GLY A 198 19.35 -15.11 13.30
N ALA A 199 19.38 -16.31 12.73
CA ALA A 199 18.93 -16.61 11.37
C ALA A 199 17.54 -17.29 11.34
N GLY A 200 16.63 -16.87 12.22
CA GLY A 200 15.21 -17.16 12.09
C GLY A 200 14.52 -16.25 11.05
N LEU A 201 13.20 -16.40 10.88
CA LEU A 201 12.40 -15.56 9.96
C LEU A 201 12.65 -14.06 10.14
N THR A 202 12.76 -13.58 11.38
CA THR A 202 12.98 -12.16 11.67
C THR A 202 14.33 -11.68 11.15
N GLY A 203 15.42 -12.36 11.55
CA GLY A 203 16.77 -11.93 11.19
C GLY A 203 17.06 -12.08 9.70
N LEU A 204 16.61 -13.18 9.08
CA LEU A 204 16.77 -13.36 7.64
C LEU A 204 15.90 -12.39 6.82
N SER A 205 14.69 -12.05 7.29
CA SER A 205 13.86 -11.01 6.66
C SER A 205 14.54 -9.64 6.77
N ALA A 206 15.09 -9.30 7.95
CA ALA A 206 15.83 -8.06 8.12
C ALA A 206 17.07 -7.99 7.21
N ALA A 207 17.84 -9.09 7.11
CA ALA A 207 19.00 -9.18 6.22
C ALA A 207 18.58 -8.96 4.76
N TYR A 208 17.49 -9.61 4.32
CA TYR A 208 16.95 -9.44 2.98
C TYR A 208 16.65 -7.97 2.64
N TYR A 209 15.95 -7.26 3.53
CA TYR A 209 15.59 -5.86 3.30
C TYR A 209 16.77 -4.89 3.45
N LEU A 210 17.63 -5.06 4.45
CA LEU A 210 18.79 -4.21 4.66
C LEU A 210 19.78 -4.30 3.50
N THR A 211 20.02 -5.50 2.96
CA THR A 211 20.88 -5.68 1.80
C THR A 211 20.27 -5.04 0.55
N ARG A 212 18.94 -5.17 0.36
CA ARG A 212 18.23 -4.44 -0.70
C ARG A 212 18.24 -2.93 -0.54
N LEU A 213 18.45 -2.41 0.67
CA LEU A 213 18.63 -0.98 0.94
C LEU A 213 20.10 -0.52 0.74
N GLY A 214 21.01 -1.44 0.42
CA GLY A 214 22.41 -1.15 0.10
C GLY A 214 23.40 -1.40 1.25
N HIS A 215 22.93 -1.91 2.40
CA HIS A 215 23.77 -2.17 3.56
C HIS A 215 24.46 -3.54 3.47
N ARG A 216 25.71 -3.62 3.94
CA ARG A 216 26.42 -4.91 4.07
C ARG A 216 25.97 -5.61 5.35
N CYS A 217 25.34 -6.77 5.20
CA CYS A 217 24.79 -7.50 6.35
C CYS A 217 25.57 -8.79 6.63
N GLN A 218 25.83 -9.05 7.90
CA GLN A 218 26.37 -10.31 8.39
C GLN A 218 25.42 -10.91 9.43
N VAL A 219 24.90 -12.11 9.13
CA VAL A 219 23.96 -12.84 9.98
C VAL A 219 24.71 -13.93 10.73
N TRP A 220 24.58 -13.95 12.06
CA TRP A 220 25.18 -14.97 12.92
C TRP A 220 24.10 -15.86 13.52
N GLU A 221 24.23 -17.17 13.32
CA GLU A 221 23.29 -18.18 13.82
C GLU A 221 24.01 -19.13 14.77
N LYS A 222 23.38 -19.40 15.91
CA LYS A 222 23.90 -20.33 16.92
C LYS A 222 23.84 -21.78 16.45
N ALA A 223 22.76 -22.16 15.78
CA ALA A 223 22.58 -23.50 15.25
C ALA A 223 23.48 -23.75 14.03
N SER A 224 23.66 -25.02 13.68
CA SER A 224 24.39 -25.46 12.49
C SER A 224 23.67 -25.15 11.16
N GLN A 225 22.40 -24.72 11.24
CA GLN A 225 21.58 -24.38 10.08
C GLN A 225 20.63 -23.21 10.38
N PRO A 226 20.38 -22.32 9.38
CA PRO A 226 19.40 -21.23 9.52
C PRO A 226 17.96 -21.75 9.48
N GLY A 227 17.00 -20.92 9.86
CA GLY A 227 15.56 -21.22 9.83
C GLY A 227 14.92 -21.27 11.23
N GLY A 228 15.72 -21.42 12.29
CA GLY A 228 15.26 -21.39 13.67
C GLY A 228 14.09 -22.34 13.93
N ARG A 229 12.99 -21.84 14.53
CA ARG A 229 11.81 -22.64 14.89
C ARG A 229 11.07 -23.28 13.71
N LEU A 230 11.41 -22.94 12.46
CA LEU A 230 10.82 -23.61 11.28
C LEU A 230 11.18 -25.10 11.23
N HIS A 231 12.34 -25.49 11.78
CA HIS A 231 12.76 -26.89 11.85
C HIS A 231 11.95 -27.74 12.84
N ALA A 232 11.18 -27.10 13.72
CA ALA A 232 10.27 -27.81 14.63
C ALA A 232 8.92 -28.17 13.97
N LEU A 233 8.70 -27.73 12.73
CA LEU A 233 7.50 -28.06 11.96
C LEU A 233 7.65 -29.45 11.33
N GLY A 234 6.57 -30.23 11.29
CA GLY A 234 6.56 -31.51 10.58
C GLY A 234 6.73 -31.33 9.07
N ALA A 235 7.31 -32.34 8.41
CA ALA A 235 7.59 -32.31 6.97
C ALA A 235 6.33 -32.09 6.12
N ASP A 236 5.16 -32.58 6.58
CA ASP A 236 3.87 -32.36 5.91
C ASP A 236 3.45 -30.89 5.93
N ALA A 237 3.80 -30.15 6.97
CA ALA A 237 3.48 -28.72 7.10
C ALA A 237 4.49 -27.84 6.36
N LEU A 238 5.78 -28.20 6.42
CA LEU A 238 6.84 -27.50 5.71
C LEU A 238 7.93 -28.49 5.26
N PRO A 239 7.96 -28.85 3.97
CA PRO A 239 8.98 -29.74 3.45
C PRO A 239 10.40 -29.16 3.63
N PRO A 240 11.37 -29.95 4.13
CA PRO A 240 12.75 -29.47 4.33
C PRO A 240 13.40 -28.92 3.06
N ALA A 241 13.08 -29.49 1.90
CA ALA A 241 13.58 -29.02 0.60
C ALA A 241 13.08 -27.60 0.27
N VAL A 242 11.82 -27.29 0.56
CA VAL A 242 11.24 -25.95 0.36
C VAL A 242 11.89 -24.93 1.30
N LEU A 243 12.06 -25.30 2.57
CA LEU A 243 12.74 -24.46 3.55
C LEU A 243 14.17 -24.12 3.12
N ALA A 244 14.94 -25.14 2.71
CA ALA A 244 16.31 -24.94 2.24
C ALA A 244 16.36 -24.08 0.97
N SER A 245 15.51 -24.37 -0.01
CA SER A 245 15.47 -23.65 -1.29
C SER A 245 15.11 -22.18 -1.14
N GLU A 246 14.11 -21.87 -0.30
CA GLU A 246 13.72 -20.48 -0.10
C GLU A 246 14.75 -19.69 0.72
N ILE A 247 15.37 -20.29 1.74
CA ILE A 247 16.49 -19.65 2.44
C ILE A 247 17.63 -19.36 1.47
N GLN A 248 17.95 -20.30 0.59
CA GLN A 248 18.97 -20.08 -0.44
C GLN A 248 18.57 -18.93 -1.38
N ARG A 249 17.32 -18.88 -1.84
CA ARG A 249 16.79 -17.80 -2.68
C ARG A 249 16.91 -16.44 -1.99
N VAL A 250 16.58 -16.35 -0.72
CA VAL A 250 16.70 -15.12 0.08
C VAL A 250 18.16 -14.69 0.24
N ARG A 251 19.09 -15.63 0.37
CA ARG A 251 20.54 -15.33 0.47
C ARG A 251 21.15 -14.77 -0.82
N GLN A 252 20.53 -15.00 -1.98
CA GLN A 252 21.05 -14.51 -3.26
C GLN A 252 21.09 -12.98 -3.36
N VAL A 253 20.37 -12.26 -2.49
CA VAL A 253 20.51 -10.79 -2.40
C VAL A 253 21.88 -10.33 -1.89
N GLY A 254 22.68 -11.24 -1.29
CA GLY A 254 24.11 -11.00 -1.04
C GLY A 254 24.53 -10.76 0.42
N PHE A 255 23.72 -11.10 1.42
CA PHE A 255 24.17 -11.05 2.82
C PHE A 255 25.00 -12.29 3.20
N GLU A 256 25.93 -12.09 4.14
CA GLU A 256 26.75 -13.16 4.69
C GLU A 256 26.01 -13.87 5.82
N LEU A 257 26.14 -15.20 5.90
CA LEU A 257 25.54 -16.02 6.97
C LEU A 257 26.59 -16.97 7.53
N THR A 258 26.80 -16.89 8.84
CA THR A 258 27.71 -17.75 9.60
C THR A 258 26.93 -18.52 10.65
N CYS A 259 26.88 -19.84 10.51
CA CYS A 259 26.29 -20.77 11.49
C CYS A 259 27.30 -21.14 12.58
N ASP A 260 26.82 -21.83 13.62
CA ASP A 260 27.61 -22.23 14.80
C ASP A 260 28.32 -21.04 15.49
N ARG A 261 27.76 -19.83 15.36
CA ARG A 261 28.27 -18.59 15.94
C ARG A 261 27.30 -18.04 16.98
N THR A 262 27.75 -17.98 18.23
CA THR A 262 26.99 -17.38 19.34
C THR A 262 27.80 -16.20 19.89
N VAL A 263 27.12 -15.09 20.22
CA VAL A 263 27.72 -14.02 21.03
C VAL A 263 27.76 -14.46 22.49
N GLN A 264 28.95 -14.71 23.02
CA GLN A 264 29.15 -15.43 24.28
C GLN A 264 29.24 -14.51 25.50
N SER A 265 29.69 -13.27 25.32
CA SER A 265 29.98 -12.33 26.42
C SER A 265 29.60 -10.88 26.08
N ALA A 266 29.59 -10.02 27.10
CA ALA A 266 29.45 -8.58 26.95
C ALA A 266 30.61 -7.98 26.14
N ASP A 267 31.85 -8.45 26.35
CA ASP A 267 33.03 -7.94 25.64
C ASP A 267 32.97 -8.24 24.14
N GLU A 268 32.50 -9.44 23.76
CA GLU A 268 32.28 -9.78 22.35
C GLU A 268 31.17 -8.92 21.75
N PHE A 269 30.13 -8.64 22.52
CA PHE A 269 29.05 -7.75 22.08
C PHE A 269 29.53 -6.31 21.90
N THR A 270 30.34 -5.78 22.82
CA THR A 270 30.99 -4.46 22.66
C THR A 270 31.88 -4.41 21.42
N THR A 271 32.68 -5.46 21.18
CA THR A 271 33.50 -5.57 19.96
C THR A 271 32.62 -5.52 18.71
N LEU A 272 31.44 -6.15 18.74
CA LEU A 272 30.49 -6.09 17.63
C LEU A 272 29.97 -4.66 17.37
N LEU A 273 29.80 -3.85 18.42
CA LEU A 273 29.41 -2.46 18.29
C LEU A 273 30.51 -1.60 17.69
N ASP A 274 31.78 -1.92 17.96
CA ASP A 274 32.92 -1.23 17.35
C ASP A 274 33.08 -1.59 15.85
N ASP A 275 32.77 -2.83 15.48
CA ASP A 275 32.96 -3.36 14.12
C ASP A 275 31.82 -3.05 13.14
N PHE A 276 30.63 -2.70 13.63
CA PHE A 276 29.42 -2.52 12.82
C PHE A 276 28.69 -1.22 13.16
N ASP A 277 28.13 -0.56 12.14
CA ASP A 277 27.37 0.68 12.34
C ASP A 277 26.01 0.45 13.02
N ALA A 278 25.47 -0.78 12.96
CA ALA A 278 24.26 -1.17 13.68
C ALA A 278 24.23 -2.67 13.99
N VAL A 279 23.52 -3.04 15.05
CA VAL A 279 23.31 -4.44 15.46
C VAL A 279 21.83 -4.71 15.65
N LEU A 280 21.32 -5.78 15.03
CA LEU A 280 19.96 -6.28 15.24
C LEU A 280 19.98 -7.60 16.02
N VAL A 281 19.32 -7.61 17.18
CA VAL A 281 19.06 -8.82 17.96
C VAL A 281 17.72 -9.43 17.53
N ALA A 282 17.77 -10.53 16.78
CA ALA A 282 16.61 -11.19 16.18
C ALA A 282 16.51 -12.69 16.54
N TRP A 283 17.05 -13.08 17.70
CA TRP A 283 16.99 -14.45 18.20
C TRP A 283 15.57 -14.90 18.62
N GLY A 284 15.44 -16.16 18.97
CA GLY A 284 14.20 -16.75 19.47
C GLY A 284 13.78 -16.27 20.87
N GLU A 285 12.66 -16.79 21.35
CA GLU A 285 12.17 -16.49 22.71
C GLU A 285 13.02 -17.15 23.81
N GLY A 286 12.78 -16.79 25.07
CA GLY A 286 13.41 -17.44 26.23
C GLY A 286 14.86 -17.04 26.52
N GLN A 287 15.41 -16.06 25.81
CA GLN A 287 16.81 -15.64 25.91
C GLN A 287 17.05 -14.46 26.88
N MET A 288 16.26 -14.33 27.95
CA MET A 288 16.36 -13.17 28.86
C MET A 288 17.70 -13.08 29.57
N GLN A 289 18.25 -14.21 30.02
CA GLN A 289 19.57 -14.26 30.65
C GLN A 289 20.68 -13.88 29.68
N ALA A 290 20.55 -14.22 28.39
CA ALA A 290 21.47 -13.77 27.37
C ALA A 290 21.37 -12.26 27.17
N ALA A 291 20.16 -11.72 27.02
CA ALA A 291 19.94 -10.26 26.91
C ALA A 291 20.57 -9.48 28.07
N GLN A 292 20.34 -9.93 29.31
CA GLN A 292 20.89 -9.30 30.51
C GLN A 292 22.42 -9.36 30.56
N ARG A 293 23.01 -10.48 30.13
CA ARG A 293 24.48 -10.61 30.01
C ARG A 293 25.06 -9.65 28.97
N LEU A 294 24.31 -9.32 27.92
CA LEU A 294 24.71 -8.32 26.92
C LEU A 294 24.36 -6.87 27.35
N GLY A 295 23.86 -6.66 28.56
CA GLY A 295 23.52 -5.34 29.08
C GLY A 295 22.18 -4.77 28.58
N LEU A 296 21.38 -5.55 27.85
CA LEU A 296 20.11 -5.08 27.29
C LEU A 296 19.01 -5.05 28.34
N LYS A 297 18.23 -3.96 28.38
CA LYS A 297 17.02 -3.91 29.21
C LYS A 297 15.98 -4.93 28.73
N THR A 298 15.33 -5.57 29.70
CA THR A 298 14.31 -6.60 29.45
C THR A 298 13.03 -6.30 30.22
N ASN A 299 11.91 -6.80 29.70
CA ASN A 299 10.61 -6.82 30.36
C ASN A 299 10.06 -8.25 30.38
N ARG A 300 8.82 -8.44 30.87
CA ARG A 300 8.20 -9.79 31.00
C ARG A 300 8.09 -10.58 29.68
N LYS A 301 8.14 -9.93 28.51
CA LYS A 301 7.98 -10.56 27.18
C LYS A 301 9.31 -10.81 26.46
N GLY A 302 10.34 -10.03 26.76
CA GLY A 302 11.61 -10.07 26.02
C GLY A 302 12.43 -8.79 26.20
N ILE A 303 13.28 -8.50 25.22
CA ILE A 303 14.07 -7.26 25.16
C ILE A 303 13.11 -6.06 25.08
N GLN A 304 13.41 -5.03 25.87
CA GLN A 304 12.66 -3.77 25.83
C GLN A 304 13.15 -2.91 24.65
N VAL A 305 12.21 -2.43 23.85
CA VAL A 305 12.47 -1.54 22.71
C VAL A 305 11.45 -0.41 22.66
N ASP A 306 11.81 0.66 21.98
CA ASP A 306 10.84 1.61 21.45
C ASP A 306 9.96 0.90 20.40
N ARG A 307 8.63 1.00 20.54
CA ARG A 307 7.69 0.26 19.69
C ARG A 307 7.56 0.81 18.27
N ALA A 308 7.92 2.07 18.06
CA ALA A 308 7.85 2.72 16.75
C ALA A 308 9.14 2.50 15.95
N THR A 309 10.28 2.33 16.62
CA THR A 309 11.60 2.28 15.96
C THR A 309 12.38 0.98 16.17
N TYR A 310 11.93 0.07 17.04
CA TYR A 310 12.66 -1.16 17.42
C TYR A 310 14.01 -0.92 18.12
N ALA A 311 14.37 0.33 18.40
CA ALA A 311 15.60 0.70 19.08
C ALA A 311 15.57 0.24 20.55
N THR A 312 16.70 -0.24 21.03
CA THR A 312 16.91 -0.55 22.45
C THR A 312 17.37 0.71 23.20
N ASP A 313 17.78 0.57 24.46
CA ASP A 313 18.39 1.65 25.23
C ASP A 313 19.90 1.83 24.96
N ILE A 314 20.51 0.91 24.22
CA ILE A 314 21.88 1.04 23.74
C ILE A 314 21.81 1.66 22.34
N ASP A 315 22.59 2.73 22.11
CA ASP A 315 22.72 3.33 20.78
C ASP A 315 23.14 2.27 19.75
N GLN A 316 22.84 2.47 18.47
CA GLN A 316 23.09 1.52 17.35
C GLN A 316 22.52 0.09 17.51
N VAL A 317 21.84 -0.26 18.61
CA VAL A 317 21.28 -1.59 18.86
C VAL A 317 19.76 -1.63 18.77
N PHE A 318 19.27 -2.57 17.98
CA PHE A 318 17.86 -2.83 17.72
C PHE A 318 17.49 -4.26 18.14
N ALA A 319 16.23 -4.51 18.47
CA ALA A 319 15.73 -5.86 18.69
C ALA A 319 14.34 -6.06 18.08
N ALA A 320 14.09 -7.24 17.51
CA ALA A 320 12.84 -7.51 16.80
C ALA A 320 12.36 -8.96 16.93
N GLY A 321 11.11 -9.20 16.53
CA GLY A 321 10.54 -10.54 16.50
C GLY A 321 10.35 -11.16 17.89
N ASN A 322 10.62 -12.46 17.98
CA ASN A 322 10.40 -13.21 19.21
C ASN A 322 11.35 -12.82 20.35
N ALA A 323 12.49 -12.19 20.04
CA ALA A 323 13.39 -11.60 21.02
C ALA A 323 12.70 -10.51 21.87
N VAL A 324 11.69 -9.83 21.32
CA VAL A 324 10.92 -8.76 21.96
C VAL A 324 9.52 -9.23 22.38
N ARG A 325 8.85 -10.01 21.53
CA ARG A 325 7.42 -10.32 21.66
C ARG A 325 7.13 -11.70 22.28
N GLY A 326 8.11 -12.60 22.37
CA GLY A 326 7.88 -14.02 22.64
C GLY A 326 7.29 -14.74 21.42
N ASN A 327 6.37 -15.68 21.60
CA ASN A 327 5.81 -16.51 20.54
C ASN A 327 4.87 -15.76 19.56
N ALA A 328 5.44 -15.00 18.61
CA ALA A 328 4.66 -14.30 17.58
C ALA A 328 4.24 -15.24 16.43
N LEU A 329 3.27 -14.80 15.61
CA LEU A 329 2.92 -15.46 14.34
C LEU A 329 4.10 -15.45 13.35
N PHE A 330 4.24 -16.47 12.49
CA PHE A 330 5.32 -16.52 11.50
C PHE A 330 5.36 -15.29 10.58
N VAL A 331 4.20 -14.88 10.03
CA VAL A 331 4.09 -13.66 9.19
C VAL A 331 4.38 -12.38 9.98
N ARG A 332 4.17 -12.38 11.31
CA ARG A 332 4.57 -11.24 12.16
C ARG A 332 6.08 -11.21 12.37
N SER A 333 6.74 -12.36 12.51
CA SER A 333 8.20 -12.43 12.58
C SER A 333 8.86 -11.87 11.31
N THR A 334 8.34 -12.20 10.12
CA THR A 334 8.87 -11.63 8.86
C THR A 334 8.62 -10.12 8.77
N ALA A 335 7.44 -9.66 9.20
CA ALA A 335 7.10 -8.24 9.24
C ALA A 335 7.96 -7.45 10.22
N ASP A 336 8.21 -7.98 11.43
CA ASP A 336 9.11 -7.37 12.41
C ASP A 336 10.52 -7.20 11.82
N GLY A 337 11.01 -8.17 11.01
CA GLY A 337 12.28 -8.05 10.30
C GLY A 337 12.30 -6.94 9.25
N LYS A 338 11.24 -6.82 8.43
CA LYS A 338 11.08 -5.74 7.43
C LYS A 338 11.06 -4.37 8.11
N GLU A 339 10.27 -4.24 9.16
CA GLU A 339 10.12 -2.97 9.88
C GLU A 339 11.40 -2.58 10.62
N ALA A 340 12.08 -3.52 11.28
CA ALA A 340 13.38 -3.25 11.89
C ALA A 340 14.42 -2.81 10.86
N ALA A 341 14.45 -3.44 9.68
CA ALA A 341 15.34 -3.05 8.58
C ALA A 341 15.11 -1.59 8.13
N VAL A 342 13.85 -1.16 8.01
CA VAL A 342 13.51 0.24 7.67
C VAL A 342 13.97 1.21 8.76
N CYS A 343 13.83 0.85 10.04
CA CYS A 343 14.24 1.73 11.14
C CYS A 343 15.77 1.84 11.23
N ILE A 344 16.49 0.72 11.04
CA ILE A 344 17.96 0.70 10.98
C ILE A 344 18.45 1.53 9.79
N ASP A 345 17.82 1.43 8.62
CA ASP A 345 18.16 2.25 7.46
C ASP A 345 17.99 3.76 7.73
N GLN A 346 16.87 4.17 8.35
CA GLN A 346 16.66 5.56 8.76
C GLN A 346 17.74 6.05 9.73
N TYR A 347 18.10 5.21 10.72
CA TYR A 347 19.18 5.51 11.66
C TYR A 347 20.51 5.75 10.94
N LEU A 348 20.89 4.83 10.06
CA LEU A 348 22.18 4.84 9.36
C LEU A 348 22.32 5.93 8.31
N THR A 349 21.22 6.32 7.65
CA THR A 349 21.24 7.22 6.48
C THR A 349 20.78 8.64 6.80
N LEU A 350 19.84 8.80 7.74
CA LEU A 350 19.25 10.10 8.08
C LEU A 350 19.70 10.62 9.45
N GLY A 351 20.29 9.77 10.29
CA GLY A 351 20.63 10.12 11.69
C GLY A 351 19.41 10.38 12.57
N LYS A 352 18.18 10.21 12.05
CA LYS A 352 16.92 10.38 12.75
C LYS A 352 15.94 9.32 12.31
N MET A 353 15.32 8.64 13.28
CA MET A 353 14.27 7.66 13.04
C MET A 353 12.90 8.31 13.17
N THR A 354 12.07 8.14 12.15
CA THR A 354 10.64 8.49 12.19
C THR A 354 9.76 7.27 12.46
N GLY A 355 10.36 6.08 12.46
CA GLY A 355 9.67 4.80 12.59
C GLY A 355 8.98 4.38 11.29
N ILE A 356 8.05 3.45 11.41
CA ILE A 356 7.29 2.92 10.26
C ILE A 356 6.19 3.88 9.87
N THR A 357 6.35 4.51 8.70
CA THR A 357 5.29 5.32 8.09
C THR A 357 4.19 4.38 7.59
N ARG A 358 2.96 4.62 8.04
CA ARG A 358 1.79 3.89 7.53
C ARG A 358 1.18 4.68 6.38
N SER A 359 0.85 4.00 5.30
CA SER A 359 0.11 4.60 4.19
C SER A 359 -1.22 5.16 4.68
N PHE A 360 -1.60 6.33 4.17
CA PHE A 360 -2.93 6.88 4.38
C PHE A 360 -3.99 5.90 3.88
N SER A 361 -5.12 5.82 4.59
CA SER A 361 -6.28 5.10 4.07
C SER A 361 -7.57 5.61 4.71
N SER A 362 -8.52 5.99 3.86
CA SER A 362 -9.93 5.96 4.24
C SER A 362 -10.41 4.51 4.32
N ARG A 363 -11.41 4.25 5.15
CA ARG A 363 -11.98 2.92 5.39
C ARG A 363 -13.50 3.02 5.45
N MET A 364 -14.18 2.14 4.70
CA MET A 364 -15.65 2.06 4.74
C MET A 364 -16.17 1.42 6.03
N GLY A 365 -15.35 0.63 6.71
CA GLY A 365 -15.76 -0.13 7.89
C GLY A 365 -16.51 -1.42 7.52
N LYS A 366 -17.56 -1.74 8.29
CA LYS A 366 -18.40 -2.93 8.04
C LYS A 366 -19.36 -2.65 6.89
N VAL A 367 -19.40 -3.58 5.94
CA VAL A 367 -20.29 -3.53 4.77
C VAL A 367 -21.63 -4.15 5.12
N ALA A 368 -22.73 -3.47 4.80
CA ALA A 368 -24.07 -4.01 4.98
C ALA A 368 -24.33 -5.16 3.98
N PRO A 369 -25.18 -6.14 4.31
CA PRO A 369 -25.48 -7.25 3.41
C PRO A 369 -25.96 -6.83 2.02
N GLN A 370 -26.70 -5.72 1.91
CA GLN A 370 -27.19 -5.18 0.64
C GLN A 370 -26.04 -4.65 -0.23
N GLU A 371 -25.04 -4.01 0.37
CA GLU A 371 -23.86 -3.50 -0.31
C GLU A 371 -22.91 -4.63 -0.73
N LEU A 372 -22.89 -5.75 0.01
CA LEU A 372 -22.09 -6.91 -0.35
C LEU A 372 -22.49 -7.49 -1.71
N GLY A 373 -23.78 -7.46 -2.04
CA GLY A 373 -24.27 -7.87 -3.36
C GLY A 373 -23.63 -7.09 -4.51
N GLN A 374 -23.35 -5.79 -4.31
CA GLN A 374 -22.65 -4.96 -5.30
C GLN A 374 -21.20 -5.42 -5.50
N PHE A 375 -20.49 -5.80 -4.44
CA PHE A 375 -19.12 -6.31 -4.58
C PHE A 375 -19.07 -7.67 -5.29
N VAL A 376 -20.03 -8.56 -5.02
CA VAL A 376 -20.05 -9.91 -5.57
C VAL A 376 -20.35 -9.90 -7.07
N GLN A 377 -21.15 -8.95 -7.56
CA GLN A 377 -21.52 -8.85 -8.98
C GLN A 377 -20.32 -8.78 -9.94
N ASP A 378 -19.23 -8.12 -9.54
CA ASP A 378 -18.03 -8.01 -10.39
C ASP A 378 -16.97 -9.09 -10.13
N ALA A 379 -17.23 -9.99 -9.17
CA ALA A 379 -16.29 -11.02 -8.77
C ALA A 379 -16.56 -12.36 -9.45
N GLY A 380 -15.52 -13.19 -9.55
CA GLY A 380 -15.63 -14.57 -10.00
C GLY A 380 -16.44 -15.44 -9.04
N HIS A 381 -17.29 -16.30 -9.60
CA HIS A 381 -18.20 -17.19 -8.88
C HIS A 381 -17.73 -18.64 -8.81
N ALA A 382 -16.53 -18.94 -9.34
CA ALA A 382 -15.95 -20.29 -9.24
C ALA A 382 -15.87 -20.73 -7.78
N PRO A 383 -16.25 -21.97 -7.42
CA PRO A 383 -16.18 -22.46 -6.04
C PRO A 383 -14.74 -22.45 -5.51
N LEU A 384 -14.57 -22.41 -4.19
CA LEU A 384 -13.23 -22.48 -3.59
C LEU A 384 -12.58 -23.81 -3.99
N ALA A 385 -11.36 -23.75 -4.50
CA ALA A 385 -10.60 -24.97 -4.79
C ALA A 385 -10.29 -25.70 -3.47
N THR A 386 -10.82 -26.92 -3.31
CA THR A 386 -10.60 -27.76 -2.14
C THR A 386 -9.32 -28.59 -2.23
N GLU A 387 -8.85 -28.85 -3.44
CA GLU A 387 -7.59 -29.53 -3.72
C GLU A 387 -6.41 -28.55 -3.71
N GLN A 388 -5.21 -29.02 -3.37
CA GLN A 388 -4.01 -28.20 -3.50
C GLN A 388 -3.79 -27.87 -4.97
N LEU A 389 -3.73 -26.58 -5.32
CA LEU A 389 -3.27 -26.13 -6.64
C LEU A 389 -1.88 -26.72 -6.87
N VAL A 390 -1.79 -27.70 -7.77
CA VAL A 390 -0.57 -28.45 -8.03
C VAL A 390 0.33 -27.62 -8.96
N VAL A 391 1.61 -27.56 -8.64
CA VAL A 391 2.67 -27.20 -9.58
C VAL A 391 3.24 -28.51 -10.08
N ASP A 392 2.99 -28.86 -11.34
CA ASP A 392 3.52 -30.09 -11.94
C ASP A 392 5.00 -29.88 -12.29
N GLU A 393 5.90 -30.59 -11.60
CA GLU A 393 7.35 -30.54 -11.83
C GLU A 393 7.75 -31.09 -13.21
N SER A 394 6.94 -31.95 -13.83
CA SER A 394 7.22 -32.59 -15.12
C SER A 394 6.85 -31.72 -16.33
N THR A 395 5.94 -30.76 -16.13
CA THR A 395 5.52 -29.79 -17.18
C THR A 395 5.87 -28.35 -16.85
N GLY A 396 6.32 -28.05 -15.62
CA GLY A 396 6.47 -26.68 -15.12
C GLY A 396 5.15 -25.90 -15.04
N GLY A 397 4.03 -26.61 -15.21
CA GLY A 397 2.68 -26.07 -15.28
C GLY A 397 2.10 -25.88 -13.88
N VAL A 398 1.85 -24.63 -13.52
CA VAL A 398 0.80 -24.32 -12.55
C VAL A 398 -0.52 -24.60 -13.26
N ASP A 399 -1.57 -25.08 -12.57
CA ASP A 399 -2.94 -24.93 -13.08
C ASP A 399 -3.31 -23.44 -13.09
N SER A 400 -2.74 -22.71 -14.06
CA SER A 400 -2.83 -21.26 -14.23
C SER A 400 -4.27 -20.83 -14.44
N VAL A 401 -5.06 -21.69 -15.08
CA VAL A 401 -6.50 -21.48 -15.29
C VAL A 401 -7.23 -21.49 -13.96
N THR A 402 -7.01 -22.49 -13.11
CA THR A 402 -7.65 -22.53 -11.79
C THR A 402 -7.11 -21.42 -10.88
N ALA A 403 -5.80 -21.14 -10.89
CA ALA A 403 -5.23 -20.04 -10.13
C ALA A 403 -5.84 -18.68 -10.53
N ALA A 404 -6.02 -18.42 -11.83
CA ALA A 404 -6.69 -17.22 -12.34
C ALA A 404 -8.17 -17.16 -11.95
N LYS A 405 -8.90 -18.29 -12.02
CA LYS A 405 -10.30 -18.37 -11.55
C LYS A 405 -10.41 -18.09 -10.04
N GLN A 406 -9.50 -18.65 -9.24
CA GLN A 406 -9.48 -18.45 -7.79
C GLN A 406 -9.05 -17.03 -7.42
N SER A 407 -8.12 -16.40 -8.14
CA SER A 407 -7.76 -14.99 -7.91
C SER A 407 -8.90 -14.05 -8.32
N GLY A 408 -9.63 -14.40 -9.39
CA GLY A 408 -10.85 -13.74 -9.84
C GLY A 408 -11.97 -13.72 -8.80
N ARG A 409 -11.92 -14.57 -7.75
CA ARG A 409 -12.82 -14.48 -6.60
C ARG A 409 -12.65 -13.18 -5.78
N CYS A 410 -11.58 -12.41 -6.01
CA CYS A 410 -11.36 -11.14 -5.31
C CYS A 410 -12.50 -10.15 -5.56
N LEU A 411 -13.06 -9.59 -4.48
CA LEU A 411 -14.08 -8.54 -4.54
C LEU A 411 -13.53 -7.16 -4.91
N ALA A 412 -12.25 -7.05 -5.27
CA ALA A 412 -11.57 -5.79 -5.60
C ALA A 412 -11.82 -4.65 -4.59
N CYS A 413 -11.82 -4.95 -3.28
CA CYS A 413 -12.23 -3.99 -2.25
C CYS A 413 -11.33 -2.74 -2.11
N GLY A 414 -10.08 -2.79 -2.60
CA GLY A 414 -9.17 -1.65 -2.56
C GLY A 414 -9.45 -0.64 -3.68
N CYS A 415 -9.02 0.60 -3.49
CA CYS A 415 -9.24 1.64 -4.49
C CYS A 415 -8.34 1.44 -5.72
N VAL A 416 -8.93 1.53 -6.93
CA VAL A 416 -8.18 1.47 -8.21
C VAL A 416 -7.19 2.63 -8.38
N ALA A 417 -7.44 3.76 -7.73
CA ALA A 417 -6.56 4.92 -7.76
C ALA A 417 -5.54 4.95 -6.61
N HIS A 418 -5.45 3.91 -5.78
CA HIS A 418 -4.45 3.87 -4.71
C HIS A 418 -3.04 4.08 -5.28
N GLY A 419 -2.23 4.92 -4.61
CA GLY A 419 -0.90 5.31 -5.06
C GLY A 419 -0.87 6.47 -6.07
N ASN A 420 -1.97 6.70 -6.82
CA ASN A 420 -2.12 7.80 -7.79
C ASN A 420 -3.23 8.80 -7.42
N CYS A 421 -3.96 8.55 -6.32
CA CYS A 421 -5.05 9.38 -5.85
C CYS A 421 -4.52 10.67 -5.24
N ARG A 422 -4.90 11.83 -5.80
CA ARG A 422 -4.45 13.14 -5.31
C ARG A 422 -5.01 13.45 -3.93
N LEU A 423 -6.23 13.00 -3.62
CA LEU A 423 -6.81 13.16 -2.28
C LEU A 423 -5.99 12.39 -1.24
N GLU A 424 -5.64 11.14 -1.53
CA GLU A 424 -4.78 10.31 -0.68
C GLU A 424 -3.41 10.97 -0.47
N HIS A 425 -2.78 11.44 -1.54
CA HIS A 425 -1.47 12.10 -1.48
C HIS A 425 -1.49 13.31 -0.53
N TRP A 426 -2.43 14.24 -0.72
CA TRP A 426 -2.52 15.44 0.11
C TRP A 426 -2.97 15.14 1.54
N ALA A 427 -3.90 14.18 1.72
CA ALA A 427 -4.32 13.73 3.04
C ALA A 427 -3.13 13.16 3.84
N SER A 428 -2.27 12.38 3.18
CA SER A 428 -1.03 11.89 3.78
C SER A 428 -0.07 13.04 4.11
N LYS A 429 0.18 13.96 3.16
CA LYS A 429 1.12 15.09 3.34
C LYS A 429 0.73 15.98 4.52
N TYR A 430 -0.56 16.27 4.68
CA TYR A 430 -1.08 17.13 5.74
C TYR A 430 -1.51 16.38 7.00
N ASN A 431 -1.29 15.05 7.07
CA ASN A 431 -1.69 14.20 8.19
C ASN A 431 -3.17 14.38 8.57
N ALA A 432 -4.05 14.32 7.57
CA ALA A 432 -5.49 14.43 7.72
C ALA A 432 -6.07 13.17 8.37
N ASP A 433 -6.97 13.35 9.34
CA ASP A 433 -7.71 12.26 9.98
C ASP A 433 -9.08 12.07 9.30
N PRO A 434 -9.31 10.97 8.55
CA PRO A 434 -10.60 10.71 7.90
C PRO A 434 -11.75 10.51 8.90
N GLY A 435 -11.44 10.24 10.17
CA GLY A 435 -12.44 10.09 11.24
C GLY A 435 -12.75 11.39 12.01
N ARG A 436 -12.04 12.50 11.73
CA ARG A 436 -12.22 13.76 12.50
C ARG A 436 -13.64 14.29 12.43
N PHE A 437 -14.22 14.26 11.24
CA PHE A 437 -15.62 14.60 11.02
C PHE A 437 -16.40 13.31 10.82
N GLY A 438 -17.48 13.13 11.58
CA GLY A 438 -18.28 11.91 11.50
C GLY A 438 -18.76 11.66 10.06
N SER A 439 -18.67 10.41 9.62
CA SER A 439 -19.09 10.05 8.27
C SER A 439 -20.61 9.86 8.24
N ARG A 440 -21.27 10.51 7.26
CA ARG A 440 -22.58 10.04 6.83
C ARG A 440 -22.30 8.83 5.96
N GLN A 441 -22.76 7.64 6.36
CA GLN A 441 -22.55 6.42 5.58
C GLN A 441 -23.26 6.55 4.23
N ALA A 442 -22.53 7.01 3.21
CA ALA A 442 -22.90 6.77 1.84
C ALA A 442 -22.81 5.27 1.57
N THR A 443 -23.81 4.71 0.91
CA THR A 443 -23.82 3.30 0.52
C THR A 443 -22.84 3.07 -0.61
N TYR A 444 -22.10 1.96 -0.57
CA TYR A 444 -21.28 1.52 -1.70
C TYR A 444 -22.16 1.27 -2.93
N GLU A 445 -21.85 1.96 -4.02
CA GLU A 445 -22.57 1.92 -5.29
C GLU A 445 -21.55 2.04 -6.42
N VAL A 446 -21.75 1.28 -7.50
CA VAL A 446 -21.03 1.44 -8.77
C VAL A 446 -22.06 1.68 -9.86
N VAL A 447 -21.95 2.82 -10.53
CA VAL A 447 -22.77 3.25 -11.66
C VAL A 447 -22.02 2.91 -12.96
N GLY A 448 -22.76 2.53 -14.01
CA GLY A 448 -22.19 2.20 -15.32
C GLY A 448 -21.76 0.74 -15.49
N ARG A 449 -22.17 -0.16 -14.57
CA ARG A 449 -21.91 -1.61 -14.69
C ARG A 449 -22.36 -2.14 -16.06
N GLY A 450 -21.51 -2.96 -16.66
CA GLY A 450 -21.73 -3.50 -18.01
C GLY A 450 -21.16 -2.65 -19.14
N GLY A 451 -20.76 -1.40 -18.88
CA GLY A 451 -20.01 -0.57 -19.82
C GLY A 451 -18.52 -0.43 -19.44
N ASP A 452 -17.79 0.32 -20.27
CA ASP A 452 -16.33 0.51 -20.13
C ASP A 452 -15.94 1.52 -19.05
N VAL A 453 -16.85 2.44 -18.69
CA VAL A 453 -16.58 3.54 -17.77
C VAL A 453 -17.47 3.40 -16.55
N LEU A 454 -16.85 3.28 -15.39
CA LEU A 454 -17.52 3.12 -14.10
C LEU A 454 -17.44 4.41 -13.29
N PHE A 455 -18.44 4.61 -12.45
CA PHE A 455 -18.46 5.70 -11.48
C PHE A 455 -18.84 5.20 -10.10
N GLU A 456 -18.01 5.49 -9.10
CA GLU A 456 -18.24 5.21 -7.69
C GLU A 456 -18.58 6.51 -6.96
N PRO A 457 -19.87 6.81 -6.70
CA PRO A 457 -20.29 8.05 -6.05
C PRO A 457 -19.66 8.25 -4.67
N GLY A 458 -19.44 7.16 -3.93
CA GLY A 458 -18.81 7.19 -2.61
C GLY A 458 -17.36 7.73 -2.61
N LYS A 459 -16.66 7.69 -3.75
CA LYS A 459 -15.30 8.25 -3.90
C LYS A 459 -15.31 9.68 -4.45
N CYS A 460 -16.46 10.20 -4.86
CA CYS A 460 -16.56 11.50 -5.52
C CYS A 460 -16.50 12.65 -4.52
N ILE A 461 -15.49 13.51 -4.65
CA ILE A 461 -15.38 14.76 -3.86
C ILE A 461 -16.15 15.94 -4.46
N LYS A 462 -17.04 15.69 -5.42
CA LYS A 462 -17.90 16.71 -6.05
C LYS A 462 -17.12 17.90 -6.62
N CYS A 463 -15.94 17.62 -7.20
CA CYS A 463 -15.02 18.64 -7.72
C CYS A 463 -15.47 19.36 -9.00
N GLU A 464 -16.57 18.92 -9.61
CA GLU A 464 -17.17 19.46 -10.83
C GLU A 464 -16.37 19.26 -12.14
N LEU A 465 -15.12 18.77 -12.08
CA LEU A 465 -14.28 18.64 -13.28
C LEU A 465 -14.94 17.83 -14.41
N CYS A 466 -15.58 16.71 -14.10
CA CYS A 466 -16.28 15.90 -15.10
C CYS A 466 -17.49 16.63 -15.72
N ILE A 467 -18.22 17.43 -14.93
CA ILE A 467 -19.34 18.27 -15.39
C ILE A 467 -18.82 19.34 -16.35
N GLN A 468 -17.75 20.04 -15.98
CA GLN A 468 -17.17 21.08 -16.83
C GLN A 468 -16.59 20.51 -18.13
N ILE A 469 -15.92 19.35 -18.08
CA ILE A 469 -15.40 18.66 -19.27
C ILE A 469 -16.55 18.28 -20.22
N ALA A 470 -17.62 17.69 -19.69
CA ALA A 470 -18.77 17.29 -20.49
C ALA A 470 -19.48 18.51 -21.12
N SER A 471 -19.67 19.58 -20.35
CA SER A 471 -20.28 20.84 -20.79
C SER A 471 -19.45 21.52 -21.91
N LYS A 472 -18.14 21.69 -21.69
CA LYS A 472 -17.24 22.34 -22.65
C LYS A 472 -17.08 21.55 -23.95
N SER A 473 -17.16 20.22 -23.88
CA SER A 473 -17.09 19.35 -25.05
C SER A 473 -18.41 19.27 -25.81
N LYS A 474 -19.49 19.92 -25.32
CA LYS A 474 -20.85 19.81 -25.85
C LYS A 474 -21.30 18.35 -26.00
N SER A 475 -21.03 17.52 -24.99
CA SER A 475 -21.59 16.17 -24.91
C SER A 475 -23.12 16.24 -25.02
N ASP A 476 -23.74 15.34 -25.77
CA ASP A 476 -25.17 15.37 -26.11
C ASP A 476 -26.09 15.39 -24.88
N LEU A 477 -25.66 14.76 -23.78
CA LEU A 477 -26.42 14.69 -22.52
C LEU A 477 -25.77 15.45 -21.36
N GLY A 478 -24.44 15.56 -21.38
CA GLY A 478 -23.66 16.18 -20.31
C GLY A 478 -23.73 15.45 -18.96
N LEU A 479 -23.10 16.03 -17.95
CA LEU A 479 -23.19 15.62 -16.54
C LEU A 479 -23.66 16.82 -15.73
N SER A 480 -24.35 16.59 -14.61
CA SER A 480 -24.75 17.66 -13.69
C SER A 480 -24.75 17.18 -12.24
N PHE A 481 -24.84 18.11 -11.30
CA PHE A 481 -25.31 17.79 -9.96
C PHE A 481 -26.80 17.46 -9.99
N VAL A 482 -27.19 16.39 -9.31
CA VAL A 482 -28.57 15.97 -9.07
C VAL A 482 -28.80 15.84 -7.56
N GLY A 483 -30.04 16.06 -7.11
CA GLY A 483 -30.37 16.09 -5.69
C GLY A 483 -30.18 17.47 -5.04
N ARG A 484 -30.41 17.55 -3.72
CA ARG A 484 -30.24 18.78 -2.91
C ARG A 484 -29.69 18.45 -1.52
N GLY A 485 -29.04 19.44 -0.90
CA GLY A 485 -28.46 19.28 0.43
C GLY A 485 -27.40 18.17 0.46
N PHE A 486 -27.52 17.27 1.43
CA PHE A 486 -26.60 16.14 1.59
C PHE A 486 -26.76 15.05 0.53
N ASP A 487 -27.85 15.07 -0.24
CA ASP A 487 -28.11 14.06 -1.28
C ASP A 487 -27.59 14.50 -2.65
N VAL A 488 -26.83 15.61 -2.72
CA VAL A 488 -26.20 16.07 -3.96
C VAL A 488 -25.15 15.07 -4.42
N ARG A 489 -25.26 14.62 -5.67
CA ARG A 489 -24.30 13.75 -6.35
C ARG A 489 -24.12 14.16 -7.80
N VAL A 490 -23.00 13.74 -8.42
CA VAL A 490 -22.85 13.80 -9.87
C VAL A 490 -23.76 12.74 -10.49
N GLY A 491 -24.49 13.10 -11.54
CA GLY A 491 -25.37 12.19 -12.24
C GLY A 491 -25.65 12.62 -13.68
N VAL A 492 -26.41 11.78 -14.38
CA VAL A 492 -26.87 12.05 -15.76
C VAL A 492 -28.27 12.69 -15.70
N PRO A 493 -28.51 13.81 -16.38
CA PRO A 493 -29.85 14.40 -16.48
C PRO A 493 -30.86 13.47 -17.20
N PHE A 494 -32.14 13.61 -16.86
CA PHE A 494 -33.28 12.99 -17.56
C PHE A 494 -33.27 11.45 -17.65
N ASP A 495 -32.76 10.77 -16.62
CA ASP A 495 -32.77 9.30 -16.49
C ASP A 495 -32.08 8.54 -17.65
N ARG A 496 -31.08 9.18 -18.28
CA ARG A 496 -30.27 8.56 -19.33
C ARG A 496 -29.10 7.76 -18.76
N SER A 497 -28.50 6.91 -19.59
CA SER A 497 -27.43 6.02 -19.15
C SER A 497 -26.12 6.77 -18.87
N TRP A 498 -25.34 6.26 -17.91
CA TRP A 498 -24.00 6.77 -17.61
C TRP A 498 -23.07 6.72 -18.82
N GLU A 499 -23.12 5.62 -19.58
CA GLU A 499 -22.29 5.41 -20.75
C GLU A 499 -22.53 6.49 -21.82
N ASP A 500 -23.80 6.82 -22.10
CA ASP A 500 -24.14 7.85 -23.09
C ASP A 500 -23.63 9.24 -22.68
N ALA A 501 -23.63 9.54 -21.37
CA ALA A 501 -23.21 10.84 -20.86
C ALA A 501 -21.70 11.10 -21.02
N VAL A 502 -20.89 10.05 -20.84
CA VAL A 502 -19.43 10.15 -20.79
C VAL A 502 -18.72 9.64 -22.03
N ARG A 503 -19.39 8.91 -22.95
CA ARG A 503 -18.78 8.22 -24.11
C ARG A 503 -17.69 9.03 -24.82
N SER A 504 -17.99 10.25 -25.26
CA SER A 504 -17.06 11.09 -26.03
C SER A 504 -16.00 11.82 -25.18
N VAL A 505 -16.15 11.82 -23.86
CA VAL A 505 -15.31 12.56 -22.90
C VAL A 505 -14.67 11.66 -21.83
N ALA A 506 -14.86 10.34 -21.93
CA ALA A 506 -14.52 9.37 -20.90
C ALA A 506 -13.06 9.48 -20.46
N GLN A 507 -12.13 9.43 -21.43
CA GLN A 507 -10.70 9.54 -21.15
C GLN A 507 -10.36 10.83 -20.38
N LYS A 508 -10.86 11.98 -20.84
CA LYS A 508 -10.63 13.27 -20.17
C LYS A 508 -11.20 13.31 -18.76
N CYS A 509 -12.39 12.74 -18.56
CA CYS A 509 -13.03 12.67 -17.24
C CYS A 509 -12.26 11.76 -16.28
N VAL A 510 -11.77 10.61 -16.74
CA VAL A 510 -10.94 9.68 -15.96
C VAL A 510 -9.62 10.36 -15.57
N ASP A 511 -8.91 10.94 -16.54
CA ASP A 511 -7.62 11.61 -16.30
C ASP A 511 -7.74 12.81 -15.35
N ALA A 512 -8.88 13.52 -15.41
CA ALA A 512 -9.14 14.67 -14.55
C ALA A 512 -9.64 14.29 -13.15
N CYS A 513 -10.12 13.05 -12.93
CA CYS A 513 -10.73 12.65 -11.66
C CYS A 513 -9.66 12.55 -10.55
N PRO A 514 -9.69 13.42 -9.52
CA PRO A 514 -8.61 13.46 -8.52
C PRO A 514 -8.63 12.29 -7.53
N THR A 515 -9.73 11.54 -7.48
CA THR A 515 -9.94 10.43 -6.54
C THR A 515 -10.11 9.07 -7.21
N GLY A 516 -10.12 9.02 -8.54
CA GLY A 516 -10.48 7.82 -9.28
C GLY A 516 -11.93 7.37 -9.05
N ALA A 517 -12.83 8.28 -8.70
CA ALA A 517 -14.25 8.01 -8.64
C ALA A 517 -14.82 7.65 -10.02
N ILE A 518 -14.26 8.21 -11.10
CA ILE A 518 -14.54 7.80 -12.48
C ILE A 518 -13.30 7.07 -12.99
N TYR A 519 -13.47 5.85 -13.47
CA TYR A 519 -12.37 5.01 -13.92
C TYR A 519 -12.84 4.07 -15.04
N PHE A 520 -11.90 3.60 -15.86
CA PHE A 520 -12.18 2.53 -16.80
C PHE A 520 -12.32 1.21 -16.05
N ARG A 521 -13.28 0.40 -16.45
CA ARG A 521 -13.44 -0.95 -15.94
C ARG A 521 -12.10 -1.68 -16.06
N TRP A 522 -11.59 -2.13 -14.93
CA TRP A 522 -10.41 -2.97 -14.91
C TRP A 522 -10.85 -4.38 -15.34
N ARG A 523 -10.56 -4.72 -16.60
CA ARG A 523 -10.82 -5.98 -17.33
C ARG A 523 -12.14 -6.07 -18.13
N ASP A 524 -11.97 -6.38 -19.42
CA ASP A 524 -12.67 -7.50 -20.07
C ASP A 524 -12.20 -8.79 -19.39
N VAL A 525 -12.85 -9.18 -18.29
CA VAL A 525 -12.92 -10.62 -18.03
C VAL A 525 -14.01 -11.02 -19.00
N ASP A 526 -13.63 -11.49 -20.18
CA ASP A 526 -14.43 -12.53 -20.79
C ASP A 526 -14.63 -13.52 -19.65
N VAL A 527 -15.83 -13.51 -19.07
CA VAL A 527 -16.37 -14.68 -18.40
C VAL A 527 -16.13 -15.71 -19.46
N VAL A 528 -15.07 -16.51 -19.30
CA VAL A 528 -14.71 -17.49 -20.32
C VAL A 528 -15.96 -18.33 -20.43
N ASP A 529 -16.73 -18.08 -21.48
CA ASP A 529 -17.82 -18.90 -21.91
C ASP A 529 -17.09 -20.15 -22.39
N LEU A 530 -16.79 -21.02 -21.43
CA LEU A 530 -16.30 -22.36 -21.68
C LEU A 530 -17.49 -23.04 -22.33
N GLY A 531 -17.54 -22.85 -23.65
CA GLY A 531 -18.73 -22.99 -24.46
C GLY A 531 -19.51 -24.25 -24.16
N GLU A 532 -20.82 -24.12 -24.34
CA GLU A 532 -21.73 -25.24 -24.45
C GLU A 532 -21.08 -26.36 -25.28
N SER A 533 -20.78 -27.49 -24.63
CA SER A 533 -20.60 -28.74 -25.34
C SER A 533 -21.95 -29.16 -25.90
N LYS A 534 -22.25 -28.70 -27.12
CA LYS A 534 -23.31 -29.25 -27.97
C LYS A 534 -22.67 -29.86 -29.22
N THR A 535 -22.59 -31.18 -29.15
CA THR A 535 -22.82 -32.20 -30.20
C THR A 535 -22.81 -31.79 -31.66
N GLU A 536 -22.07 -32.58 -32.46
CA GLU A 536 -22.56 -33.34 -33.64
C GLU A 536 -21.38 -34.22 -34.12
N SER A 537 -21.35 -35.54 -33.86
CA SER A 537 -21.91 -36.60 -34.72
C SER A 537 -21.85 -36.32 -36.22
N GLN A 538 -20.76 -36.75 -36.86
CA GLN A 538 -20.77 -37.56 -38.09
C GLN A 538 -19.43 -38.27 -38.28
#